data_AF-A0A7U4DPZ9-F1
#
_entry.id   AF-A0A7U4DPZ9-F1
#
_cell.length_a   1.000
_cell.length_b   1.000
_cell.length_c   1.000
_cell.angle_alpha   90.00
_cell.angle_beta   90.00
_cell.angle_gamma   90.00
#
_symmetry.space_group_name_H-M   'P 1'
#
loop_
_entity.id
_entity.type
_entity.pdbx_description
1 polymer ?
#
loop_
_entity_poly.entity_id
_entity_poly.type
_entity_poly.pdbx_seq_one_letter_code
_entity_poly.pdbx_strand_id
1 'polypeptide(L)'
;MSRPHEIIDLPPDAWPRLEELNGDMRTIAELIGIGNALKLAQRFDGTPVRIYGWKTWTRSWRDRCIRSDYDTGKYSGVELARKYGLQERQIWNILGRSDGRQLRLF
;
A
#
# COMPACT_ATOMS: atom_id res chain seq x y z
N MET A 1 30.65 15.31 -9.25
CA MET A 1 29.18 15.50 -9.39
C MET A 1 28.57 14.11 -9.38
N SER A 2 27.94 13.70 -8.27
CA SER A 2 27.42 12.34 -8.11
C SER A 2 26.17 12.14 -8.97
N ARG A 3 26.10 11.02 -9.69
CA ARG A 3 24.94 10.67 -10.53
C ARG A 3 23.71 10.49 -9.61
N PRO A 4 22.58 11.17 -9.88
CA PRO A 4 21.52 11.32 -8.88
C PRO A 4 20.76 10.05 -8.46
N HIS A 5 21.05 8.85 -9.00
CA HIS A 5 20.20 7.66 -8.80
C HIS A 5 20.91 6.30 -8.71
N GLU A 6 22.24 6.26 -8.61
CA GLU A 6 22.95 4.97 -8.52
C GLU A 6 22.96 4.49 -7.06
N ILE A 7 22.08 3.54 -6.75
CA ILE A 7 22.04 2.89 -5.45
C ILE A 7 23.26 1.95 -5.37
N ILE A 8 24.11 2.17 -4.38
CA ILE A 8 25.24 1.29 -4.07
C ILE A 8 24.71 0.10 -3.29
N ASP A 9 24.78 -1.10 -3.88
CA ASP A 9 24.45 -2.33 -3.17
C ASP A 9 25.65 -2.79 -2.35
N LEU A 10 25.63 -2.47 -1.06
CA LEU A 10 26.68 -2.84 -0.13
C LEU A 10 26.58 -4.35 0.17
N PRO A 11 27.72 -5.07 0.23
CA PRO A 11 27.71 -6.46 0.64
C PRO A 11 27.30 -6.59 2.12
N PRO A 12 26.75 -7.74 2.55
CA PRO A 12 26.18 -7.89 3.90
C PRO A 12 27.15 -7.68 5.07
N ASP A 13 28.44 -7.92 4.85
CA ASP A 13 29.53 -7.68 5.81
C ASP A 13 29.81 -6.19 6.03
N ALA A 14 29.43 -5.34 5.08
CA ALA A 14 29.55 -3.88 5.18
C ALA A 14 28.30 -3.20 5.74
N TRP A 15 27.27 -3.96 6.12
CA TRP A 15 26.05 -3.39 6.72
C TRP A 15 26.29 -3.00 8.19
N PRO A 16 25.71 -1.88 8.65
CA PRO A 16 25.69 -1.58 10.07
C PRO A 16 24.88 -2.64 10.81
N ARG A 17 25.18 -2.85 12.08
CA ARG A 17 24.34 -3.68 12.94
C ARG A 17 23.05 -2.96 13.27
N LEU A 18 22.01 -3.71 13.62
CA LEU A 18 20.70 -3.14 13.89
C LEU A 18 20.73 -2.14 15.07
N GLU A 19 21.56 -2.42 16.06
CA GLU A 19 21.76 -1.60 17.26
C GLU A 19 22.49 -0.28 16.98
N GLU A 20 23.19 -0.19 15.85
CA GLU A 20 23.90 1.01 15.40
C GLU A 20 22.96 1.99 14.66
N LEU A 21 21.75 1.53 14.28
CA LEU A 21 20.73 2.36 13.66
C LEU A 21 19.90 3.11 14.72
N ASN A 22 19.59 4.38 14.44
CA ASN A 22 18.86 5.25 15.35
C ASN A 22 17.46 5.61 14.80
N GLY A 23 16.51 5.83 15.71
CA GLY A 23 15.17 6.35 15.41
C GLY A 23 14.42 5.52 14.36
N ASP A 24 13.76 6.21 13.43
CA ASP A 24 12.94 5.61 12.38
C ASP A 24 13.71 4.64 11.49
N MET A 25 15.01 4.86 11.30
CA MET A 25 15.85 3.99 10.47
C MET A 25 15.94 2.57 11.03
N ARG A 26 15.99 2.43 12.37
CA ARG A 26 15.97 1.12 13.03
C ARG A 26 14.64 0.42 12.84
N THR A 27 13.53 1.13 13.07
CA THR A 27 12.17 0.58 12.87
C THR A 27 11.93 0.14 11.43
N ILE A 28 12.44 0.90 10.46
CA ILE A 28 12.38 0.53 9.05
C ILE A 28 13.23 -0.73 8.81
N ALA A 29 14.46 -0.78 9.30
CA ALA A 29 15.32 -1.94 9.13
C ALA A 29 14.76 -3.22 9.77
N GLU A 30 14.07 -3.13 10.91
CA GLU A 30 13.35 -4.26 11.53
C GLU A 30 12.22 -4.78 10.64
N LEU A 31 11.54 -3.90 9.91
CA LEU A 31 10.42 -4.26 9.05
C LEU A 31 10.85 -4.85 7.69
N ILE A 32 11.85 -4.24 7.05
CA ILE A 32 12.22 -4.57 5.65
C ILE A 32 13.65 -5.10 5.48
N GLY A 33 14.41 -5.24 6.56
CA GLY A 33 15.82 -5.63 6.57
C GLY A 33 16.77 -4.45 6.35
N ILE A 34 18.00 -4.57 6.89
CA ILE A 34 19.04 -3.52 6.87
C ILE A 34 19.39 -3.10 5.43
N GLY A 35 19.64 -4.05 4.53
CA GLY A 35 19.98 -3.75 3.14
C GLY A 35 18.93 -2.87 2.43
N ASN A 36 17.64 -3.19 2.59
CA ASN A 36 16.57 -2.39 1.98
C ASN A 36 16.41 -1.02 2.66
N ALA A 37 16.59 -0.95 3.98
CA ALA A 37 16.61 0.31 4.69
C ALA A 37 17.73 1.23 4.19
N LEU A 38 18.95 0.70 3.96
CA LEU A 38 20.06 1.45 3.39
C LEU A 38 19.76 1.94 1.97
N LYS A 39 19.12 1.12 1.13
CA LYS A 39 18.68 1.54 -0.21
C LYS A 39 17.68 2.70 -0.14
N LEU A 40 16.77 2.67 0.83
CA LEU A 40 15.83 3.76 1.10
C LEU A 40 16.54 5.03 1.57
N ALA A 41 17.50 4.90 2.49
CA ALA A 41 18.33 6.03 2.95
C ALA A 41 19.13 6.65 1.81
N GLN A 42 19.79 5.84 0.97
CA GLN A 42 20.50 6.33 -0.22
C GLN A 42 19.57 7.04 -1.22
N ARG A 43 18.32 6.58 -1.33
CA ARG A 43 17.36 7.15 -2.29
C ARG A 43 16.88 8.54 -1.90
N PHE A 44 16.67 8.78 -0.60
CA PHE A 44 16.09 10.01 -0.09
C PHE A 44 17.13 10.95 0.52
N ASP A 45 18.29 10.44 0.96
CA ASP A 45 19.45 11.20 1.43
C ASP A 45 19.09 12.34 2.40
N GLY A 46 18.32 12.00 3.43
CA GLY A 46 17.84 12.96 4.44
C GLY A 46 16.63 13.81 4.04
N THR A 47 16.14 13.69 2.81
CA THR A 47 14.88 14.31 2.37
C THR A 47 13.72 13.77 3.21
N PRO A 48 12.94 14.62 3.91
CA PRO A 48 11.81 14.17 4.71
C PRO A 48 10.70 13.64 3.82
N VAL A 49 10.32 12.37 4.02
CA VAL A 49 9.22 11.73 3.28
C VAL A 49 8.04 11.50 4.20
N ARG A 50 6.85 11.89 3.75
CA ARG A 50 5.61 11.57 4.43
C ARG A 50 5.11 10.20 4.01
N ILE A 51 5.05 9.25 4.95
CA ILE A 51 4.38 7.97 4.75
C ILE A 51 2.88 8.15 4.99
N TYR A 52 2.09 8.10 3.92
CA TYR A 52 0.63 8.15 4.02
C TYR A 52 0.05 6.82 4.49
N GLY A 53 -1.03 6.87 5.27
CA GLY A 53 -1.66 5.68 5.83
C GLY A 53 -2.20 4.71 4.77
N TRP A 54 -1.91 3.42 4.93
CA TRP A 54 -2.24 2.35 3.98
C TRP A 54 -3.75 2.11 3.77
N LYS A 55 -4.60 2.64 4.66
CA LYS A 55 -6.05 2.39 4.69
C LYS A 55 -6.74 2.71 3.36
N THR A 56 -6.25 3.68 2.59
CA THR A 56 -6.81 4.04 1.29
C THR A 56 -6.69 2.88 0.29
N TRP A 57 -5.53 2.22 0.23
CA TRP A 57 -5.29 1.13 -0.70
C TRP A 57 -6.08 -0.12 -0.32
N THR A 58 -6.18 -0.44 0.96
CA THR A 58 -6.96 -1.61 1.41
C THR A 58 -8.46 -1.39 1.32
N ARG A 59 -8.95 -0.16 1.54
CA ARG A 59 -10.33 0.21 1.21
C ARG A 59 -10.60 0.06 -0.28
N SER A 60 -9.70 0.57 -1.13
CA SER A 60 -9.83 0.43 -2.58
C SER A 60 -9.83 -1.04 -3.02
N TRP A 61 -8.95 -1.87 -2.45
CA TRP A 61 -8.91 -3.31 -2.73
C TRP A 61 -10.22 -4.00 -2.32
N ARG A 62 -10.67 -3.77 -1.08
CA ARG A 62 -11.94 -4.31 -0.58
C ARG A 62 -13.11 -3.91 -1.47
N ASP A 63 -13.18 -2.64 -1.86
CA ASP A 63 -14.26 -2.13 -2.71
C ASP A 63 -14.25 -2.84 -4.09
N ARG A 64 -13.07 -3.15 -4.65
CA ARG A 64 -12.94 -3.99 -5.86
C ARG A 64 -13.42 -5.43 -5.63
N CYS A 65 -13.09 -6.03 -4.49
CA CYS A 65 -13.57 -7.38 -4.16
C CYS A 65 -15.10 -7.42 -4.01
N ILE A 66 -15.70 -6.41 -3.38
CA ILE A 66 -17.17 -6.27 -3.25
C ILE A 66 -17.83 -6.19 -4.64
N ARG A 67 -17.29 -5.38 -5.55
CA ARG A 67 -17.77 -5.30 -6.93
C ARG A 67 -17.66 -6.66 -7.62
N SER A 68 -16.48 -7.27 -7.58
CA SER A 68 -16.23 -8.56 -8.23
C SER A 68 -17.18 -9.65 -7.73
N ASP A 69 -17.44 -9.71 -6.42
CA ASP A 69 -18.39 -10.67 -5.84
C ASP A 69 -19.83 -10.38 -6.30
N TYR A 70 -20.24 -9.12 -6.35
CA TYR A 70 -21.57 -8.72 -6.82
C TYR A 70 -21.76 -9.07 -8.30
N ASP A 71 -20.76 -8.82 -9.13
CA ASP A 71 -20.79 -9.07 -10.58
C ASP A 71 -20.90 -10.57 -10.90
N THR A 72 -20.58 -11.47 -9.96
CA THR A 72 -20.84 -12.92 -10.14
C THR A 72 -22.34 -13.28 -10.13
N GLY A 73 -23.20 -12.37 -9.66
CA GLY A 73 -24.63 -12.59 -9.49
C GLY A 73 -25.01 -13.53 -8.34
N LYS A 74 -24.03 -14.04 -7.58
CA LYS A 74 -24.25 -15.03 -6.51
C LYS A 74 -24.59 -14.42 -5.15
N TYR A 75 -24.34 -13.13 -4.97
CA TYR A 75 -24.50 -12.47 -3.68
C TYR A 75 -25.40 -11.24 -3.80
N SER A 76 -26.35 -11.13 -2.87
CA SER A 76 -27.13 -9.92 -2.66
C SER A 76 -26.36 -8.85 -1.89
N GLY A 77 -26.83 -7.60 -1.93
CA GLY A 77 -26.23 -6.49 -1.16
C GLY A 77 -26.19 -6.75 0.35
N VAL A 78 -27.20 -7.45 0.90
CA VAL A 78 -27.28 -7.83 2.32
C VAL A 78 -26.22 -8.87 2.69
N GLU A 79 -26.00 -9.86 1.82
CA GLU A 79 -25.00 -10.91 2.05
C GLU A 79 -23.57 -10.32 1.96
N LEU A 80 -23.34 -9.41 1.03
CA LEU A 80 -22.06 -8.68 0.93
C LEU A 80 -21.81 -7.82 2.17
N ALA A 81 -22.83 -7.14 2.69
CA ALA A 81 -22.73 -6.36 3.92
C ALA A 81 -22.27 -7.23 5.10
N ARG A 82 -22.85 -8.42 5.26
CA ARG A 82 -22.45 -9.38 6.31
C ARG A 82 -21.03 -9.92 6.07
N LYS A 83 -20.71 -10.34 4.85
CA LYS A 83 -19.40 -10.90 4.47
C LYS A 83 -18.25 -9.94 4.73
N TYR A 84 -18.43 -8.65 4.40
CA TYR A 84 -17.40 -7.63 4.50
C TYR A 84 -17.49 -6.77 5.77
N GLY A 85 -18.45 -7.04 6.67
CA GLY A 85 -18.64 -6.29 7.91
C GLY A 85 -19.01 -4.83 7.68
N LEU A 86 -19.84 -4.54 6.67
CA LEU A 86 -20.25 -3.20 6.28
C LEU A 86 -21.76 -3.03 6.41
N GLN A 87 -22.20 -1.79 6.57
CA GLN A 87 -23.63 -1.46 6.45
C GLN A 87 -24.05 -1.58 4.99
N GLU A 88 -25.30 -1.99 4.77
CA GLU A 88 -25.85 -2.18 3.43
C GLU A 88 -25.79 -0.90 2.59
N ARG A 89 -26.09 0.27 3.18
CA ARG A 89 -25.91 1.57 2.52
C ARG A 89 -24.48 1.77 1.97
N GLN A 90 -23.47 1.31 2.70
CA GLN A 90 -22.08 1.43 2.26
C GLN A 90 -21.75 0.48 1.11
N ILE A 91 -22.35 -0.70 1.06
CA ILE A 91 -22.26 -1.62 -0.09
C ILE A 91 -22.86 -0.95 -1.32
N TRP A 92 -24.07 -0.41 -1.23
CA TRP A 92 -24.71 0.28 -2.35
C TRP A 92 -23.94 1.53 -2.79
N ASN A 93 -23.33 2.27 -1.87
CA ASN A 93 -22.43 3.39 -2.24
C ASN A 93 -21.20 2.91 -3.03
N ILE A 94 -20.63 1.76 -2.67
CA ILE A 94 -19.48 1.17 -3.38
C ILE A 94 -19.92 0.68 -4.76
N LEU A 95 -21.04 -0.04 -4.84
CA LEU A 95 -21.60 -0.55 -6.09
C LEU A 95 -22.20 0.54 -6.99
N GLY A 96 -22.58 1.69 -6.44
CA GLY A 96 -23.10 2.84 -7.17
C GLY A 96 -22.03 3.80 -7.67
N ARG A 97 -20.77 3.69 -7.19
CA ARG A 97 -19.65 4.43 -7.78
C ARG A 97 -19.40 3.88 -9.18
N SER A 98 -19.59 4.73 -10.19
CA SER A 98 -19.09 4.43 -11.53
C SER A 98 -17.57 4.34 -11.44
N ASP A 99 -17.02 3.16 -11.75
CA ASP A 99 -15.61 3.08 -12.06
C ASP A 99 -15.40 4.06 -13.22
N GLY A 100 -14.43 4.97 -13.13
CA GLY A 100 -14.03 5.84 -14.26
C GLY A 100 -13.52 5.07 -15.50
N ARG A 101 -13.67 3.74 -15.51
CA ARG A 101 -13.49 2.80 -16.61
C ARG A 101 -14.82 2.30 -17.21
N GLN A 102 -15.97 2.84 -16.83
CA GLN A 102 -17.20 2.61 -17.58
C GLN A 102 -17.03 3.27 -18.95
N LEU A 103 -16.89 2.41 -19.97
CA LEU A 103 -16.93 2.72 -21.39
C LEU A 103 -17.88 3.88 -21.67
N ARG A 104 -17.33 4.96 -22.27
CA ARG A 104 -18.13 5.92 -23.03
C ARG A 104 -18.73 5.15 -24.21
N LEU A 105 -19.96 4.69 -24.03
CA LEU A 105 -20.83 4.25 -25.11
C LEU A 105 -22.03 5.19 -25.14
N PHE A 106 -21.76 6.46 -25.44
CA PHE A 106 -22.62 7.41 -26.12
C PHE A 106 -21.72 8.46 -26.77
#